data_AF-A0A944H2C5-F1
#
_entry.id   AF-A0A944H2C5-F1
#
_cell.length_a   1.000
_cell.length_b   1.000
_cell.length_c   1.000
_cell.angle_alpha   90.00
_cell.angle_beta   90.00
_cell.angle_gamma   90.00
#
_symmetry.space_group_name_H-M   'P 1'
#
loop_
_entity.id
_entity.type
_entity.pdbx_description
1 polymer ?
#
loop_
_entity_poly.entity_id
_entity_poly.type
_entity_poly.pdbx_seq_one_letter_code
_entity_poly.pdbx_strand_id
1 'polypeptide(L)'
;MSFLLDTHILLWFLENDSKLSNQVREVIINRENLIVVSAISAWEISIKQSLGKLIAQALVEGLTIITVDQKFKFYDVPLLITES
;
A
#
# COMPACT_ATOMS: atom_id res chain seq x y z
N MET A 1 9.78 5.32 21.52
CA MET A 1 10.26 6.34 20.55
C MET A 1 9.29 6.39 19.36
N SER A 2 9.34 7.42 18.50
CA SER A 2 8.48 7.49 17.29
C SER A 2 9.25 7.06 16.05
N PHE A 3 8.66 6.18 15.23
CA PHE A 3 9.24 5.68 13.99
C PHE A 3 8.27 5.88 12.83
N LEU A 4 8.77 6.44 11.73
CA LEU A 4 8.03 6.57 10.48
C LEU A 4 8.36 5.40 9.57
N LEU A 5 7.36 4.57 9.28
CA LEU A 5 7.47 3.49 8.32
C LEU A 5 7.18 3.97 6.91
N ASP A 6 8.04 3.55 5.99
CA ASP A 6 7.72 3.55 4.57
C ASP A 6 6.66 2.48 4.26
N THR A 7 5.88 2.67 3.19
CA THR A 7 4.87 1.71 2.74
C THR A 7 5.44 0.31 2.52
N HIS A 8 6.63 0.18 1.94
CA HIS A 8 7.20 -1.15 1.67
C HIS A 8 7.55 -1.92 2.96
N ILE A 9 7.98 -1.22 4.01
CA ILE A 9 8.27 -1.84 5.32
C ILE A 9 6.98 -2.34 5.98
N LEU A 10 5.90 -1.55 5.89
CA LEU A 10 4.59 -1.97 6.38
C LEU A 10 4.09 -3.22 5.65
N LEU A 11 4.19 -3.24 4.31
CA LEU A 11 3.76 -4.38 3.50
C LEU A 11 4.54 -5.65 3.85
N TRP A 12 5.87 -5.57 3.95
CA TRP A 12 6.69 -6.71 4.37
C TRP A 12 6.35 -7.20 5.78
N PHE A 13 6.03 -6.29 6.70
CA PHE A 13 5.60 -6.67 8.04
C PHE A 13 4.26 -7.41 8.03
N LEU A 14 3.27 -6.92 7.27
CA LEU A 14 1.94 -7.53 7.16
C LEU A 14 1.96 -8.89 6.47
N GLU A 15 2.80 -9.06 5.45
CA GLU A 15 2.94 -10.31 4.69
C GLU A 15 3.91 -11.30 5.34
N ASN A 16 4.51 -10.93 6.48
CA ASN A 16 5.53 -11.72 7.14
C ASN A 16 6.74 -12.04 6.22
N ASP A 17 7.12 -11.10 5.35
CA ASP A 17 8.15 -11.27 4.33
C ASP A 17 9.55 -11.44 4.97
N SER A 18 10.31 -12.40 4.46
CA SER A 18 11.71 -12.68 4.82
C SER A 18 12.69 -11.52 4.62
N LYS A 19 12.34 -10.53 3.79
CA LYS A 19 13.14 -9.32 3.55
C LYS A 19 13.13 -8.35 4.73
N LEU A 20 12.17 -8.48 5.64
CA LEU A 20 12.12 -7.66 6.85
C LEU A 20 13.07 -8.20 7.91
N SER A 21 14.03 -7.38 8.36
CA SER A 21 14.96 -7.80 9.40
C SER A 21 14.26 -8.02 10.74
N ASN A 22 14.77 -8.97 11.53
CA ASN A 22 14.23 -9.27 12.86
C ASN A 22 14.29 -8.05 13.81
N GLN A 23 15.33 -7.23 13.68
CA GLN A 23 15.45 -5.99 14.48
C GLN A 23 14.33 -5.00 14.18
N VAL A 24 13.98 -4.80 12.89
CA VAL A 24 12.89 -3.90 12.50
C VAL A 24 11.55 -4.47 12.99
N ARG A 25 11.36 -5.78 12.91
CA ARG A 25 10.17 -6.45 13.44
C ARG A 25 10.01 -6.26 14.95
N GLU A 26 11.08 -6.40 15.73
CA GLU A 26 11.06 -6.14 17.17
C GLU A 26 10.71 -4.68 17.49
N VAL A 27 11.23 -3.72 16.71
CA VAL A 27 10.87 -2.30 16.84
C VAL A 27 9.39 -2.06 16.58
N ILE A 28 8.82 -2.69 15.54
CA ILE A 28 7.40 -2.53 15.16
C ILE A 28 6.45 -3.18 16.18
N ILE A 29 6.79 -4.35 16.72
CA ILE A 29 5.94 -5.09 17.67
C ILE A 29 5.99 -4.47 19.08
N ASN A 30 7.07 -3.79 19.44
CA ASN A 30 7.20 -3.15 20.73
C ASN A 30 6.17 -2.01 20.91
N ARG A 31 5.25 -2.18 21.86
CA ARG A 31 4.16 -1.24 22.16
C ARG A 31 4.61 0.10 22.75
N GLU A 32 5.85 0.19 23.25
CA GLU A 32 6.45 1.46 23.71
C GLU A 32 6.90 2.35 22.54
N ASN A 33 6.92 1.80 21.32
CA ASN A 33 7.19 2.54 20.10
C ASN A 33 5.90 3.03 19.46
N LEU A 34 5.87 4.33 19.17
CA LEU A 34 4.83 4.90 18.32
C LEU A 34 5.23 4.66 16.87
N ILE A 35 4.51 3.76 16.21
CA ILE A 35 4.70 3.48 14.80
C ILE A 35 3.72 4.32 13.99
N VAL A 36 4.24 5.25 13.21
CA VAL A 36 3.47 6.05 12.25
C VAL A 36 3.81 5.59 10.84
N VAL A 37 2.83 5.55 9.95
CA VAL A 37 3.02 5.19 8.55
C VAL A 37 3.02 6.46 7.71
N SER A 38 3.91 6.54 6.72
CA SER A 38 4.04 7.71 5.86
C SER A 38 2.73 8.08 5.16
N ALA A 39 2.10 9.16 5.63
CA ALA A 39 0.96 9.78 4.97
C ALA A 39 1.31 10.32 3.58
N ILE A 40 2.60 10.55 3.30
CA ILE A 40 3.10 11.02 2.00
C ILE A 40 2.87 9.96 0.92
N SER A 41 3.08 8.68 1.22
CA SER A 41 2.85 7.60 0.25
C SER A 41 1.36 7.42 -0.05
N ALA A 42 0.49 7.54 0.97
CA ALA A 42 -0.95 7.56 0.79
C ALA A 42 -1.40 8.77 -0.06
N TRP A 43 -0.81 9.94 0.19
CA TRP A 43 -1.04 11.15 -0.59
C TRP A 43 -0.58 10.99 -2.05
N GLU A 44 0.63 10.46 -2.30
CA GLU A 44 1.13 10.19 -3.65
C GLU A 44 0.23 9.19 -4.41
N ILE A 45 -0.25 8.15 -3.73
CA ILE A 45 -1.22 7.21 -4.31
C ILE A 45 -2.50 7.94 -4.68
N SER A 46 -3.04 8.78 -3.79
CA SER A 46 -4.25 9.57 -4.07
C SER A 46 -4.07 10.55 -5.24
N ILE A 47 -2.86 11.12 -5.40
CA ILE A 47 -2.54 12.00 -6.52
C ILE A 47 -2.43 11.18 -7.82
N LYS A 48 -1.70 10.06 -7.80
CA LYS A 48 -1.58 9.19 -8.97
C LYS A 48 -2.93 8.62 -9.38
N GLN A 49 -3.81 8.32 -8.43
CA GLN A 49 -5.19 7.92 -8.66
C GLN A 49 -6.01 9.04 -9.30
N SER A 50 -6.00 10.26 -8.72
CA SER A 50 -6.77 11.39 -9.25
C SER A 50 -6.31 11.84 -10.64
N LEU A 51 -5.03 11.62 -10.96
CA LEU A 51 -4.46 11.82 -12.30
C LEU A 51 -4.68 10.63 -13.26
N GLY A 52 -5.36 9.56 -12.82
CA GLY A 52 -5.61 8.36 -13.62
C GLY A 52 -4.35 7.52 -13.94
N LYS A 53 -3.19 7.84 -13.36
CA LYS A 53 -1.90 7.17 -13.66
C LYS A 53 -1.91 5.70 -13.28
N LEU A 54 -2.57 5.34 -12.17
CA LEU A 54 -2.67 3.93 -11.74
C LEU A 54 -3.46 3.10 -12.76
N ILE A 55 -4.55 3.65 -13.30
CA ILE A 55 -5.38 3.01 -14.32
C ILE A 55 -4.61 2.93 -15.64
N ALA A 56 -3.98 4.02 -16.06
CA ALA A 56 -3.18 4.06 -17.29
C ALA A 56 -2.05 3.03 -17.27
N GLN A 57 -1.33 2.91 -16.16
CA GLN A 57 -0.27 1.92 -16.00
C GLN A 57 -0.84 0.50 -16.02
N ALA A 58 -1.94 0.24 -15.31
CA ALA A 58 -2.57 -1.07 -15.31
C ALA A 58 -3.02 -1.52 -16.70
N LEU A 59 -3.58 -0.60 -17.52
CA LEU A 59 -3.94 -0.88 -18.91
C LEU A 59 -2.72 -1.21 -19.78
N VAL A 60 -1.66 -0.39 -19.68
CA VAL A 60 -0.45 -0.55 -20.50
C VAL A 60 0.31 -1.83 -20.15
N GLU A 61 0.37 -2.16 -18.86
CA GLU A 61 1.16 -3.28 -18.34
C GLU A 61 0.34 -4.55 -18.12
N GLY A 62 -0.98 -4.51 -18.36
CA GLY A 62 -1.89 -5.64 -18.15
C GLY A 62 -2.03 -6.05 -16.69
N LEU A 63 -1.89 -5.10 -15.75
CA LEU A 63 -1.96 -5.37 -14.33
C LEU A 63 -3.40 -5.45 -13.84
N THR A 64 -3.63 -6.32 -12.84
CA THR A 64 -4.91 -6.38 -12.12
C THR A 64 -4.87 -5.44 -10.93
N ILE A 65 -5.87 -4.58 -10.79
CA ILE A 65 -6.00 -3.68 -9.64
C ILE A 65 -6.86 -4.36 -8.55
N ILE A 66 -6.30 -4.46 -7.35
CA ILE A 66 -7.04 -4.84 -6.14
C ILE A 66 -7.45 -3.55 -5.44
N THR A 67 -8.75 -3.34 -5.26
CA THR A 67 -9.24 -2.11 -4.62
C THR A 67 -10.60 -2.31 -3.96
N VAL A 68 -10.84 -1.58 -2.87
CA VAL A 68 -12.16 -1.41 -2.25
C VAL A 68 -12.93 -0.23 -2.85
N ASP A 69 -12.26 0.62 -3.65
CA ASP A 69 -12.88 1.78 -4.27
C ASP A 69 -13.74 1.36 -5.46
N GLN A 70 -15.06 1.38 -5.27
CA GLN A 70 -16.01 0.97 -6.31
C GLN A 70 -15.99 1.86 -7.55
N LYS A 71 -15.41 3.07 -7.50
CA LYS A 71 -15.26 3.91 -8.70
C LYS A 71 -14.37 3.28 -9.75
N PHE A 72 -13.50 2.34 -9.37
CA PHE A 72 -12.65 1.65 -10.35
C PHE A 72 -13.46 0.80 -11.35
N LYS A 73 -14.67 0.39 -10.99
CA LYS A 73 -15.59 -0.37 -11.87
C LYS A 73 -15.96 0.36 -13.16
N PHE A 74 -15.77 1.68 -13.22
CA PHE A 74 -16.06 2.49 -14.40
C PHE A 74 -14.91 2.52 -15.42
N TYR A 75 -13.77 1.89 -15.12
CA TYR A 75 -12.62 1.80 -16.01
C TYR A 75 -12.46 0.36 -16.52
N ASP A 76 -12.00 0.23 -17.76
CA ASP A 76 -11.82 -1.05 -18.44
C ASP A 76 -10.50 -1.73 -18.03
N VAL A 77 -10.31 -1.93 -16.73
CA VAL A 77 -9.13 -2.59 -16.14
C VAL A 77 -9.55 -3.88 -15.44
N PRO A 78 -8.72 -4.93 -15.43
CA PRO A 78 -8.97 -6.11 -14.62
C PRO A 78 -9.02 -5.74 -13.13
N LEU A 79 -10.12 -6.09 -12.45
CA LEU A 79 -10.35 -5.78 -11.04
C LEU A 79 -10.54 -7.05 -10.20
N LEU A 80 -9.91 -7.05 -9.02
CA LEU A 80 -10.27 -7.93 -7.92
C LEU A 80 -10.89 -7.08 -6.83
N ILE A 81 -12.21 -7.24 -6.66
CA ILE A 81 -12.96 -6.56 -5.61
C ILE A 81 -12.86 -7.43 -4.35
N THR A 82 -12.31 -6.86 -3.28
CA THR A 82 -12.43 -7.47 -1.96
C THR A 82 -13.74 -7.00 -1.34
N GLU A 83 -14.61 -7.94 -0.99
CA GLU A 83 -15.73 -7.64 -0.10
C GLU A 83 -15.14 -7.38 1.29
N SER A 84 -15.41 -6.20 1.83
CA SER A 84 -15.03 -5.79 3.20
C SER A 84 -15.98 -6.36 4.23
#